data_AF-A0A800ERX2-F1
#
_entry.id   AF-A0A800ERX2-F1
#
_cell.length_a   1.000
_cell.length_b   1.000
_cell.length_c   1.000
_cell.angle_alpha   90.00
_cell.angle_beta   90.00
_cell.angle_gamma   90.00
#
_symmetry.space_group_name_H-M   'P 1'
#
loop_
_entity.id
_entity.type
_entity.pdbx_description
1 polymer ?
#
loop_
_entity_poly.entity_id
_entity_poly.type
_entity_poly.pdbx_seq_one_letter_code
_entity_poly.pdbx_strand_id
1 'polypeptide(L)'
;MDELMGEIGQKAPALRTRSKIEPLSSVKLTLGEYYQRKKLVYSDESSPALDGQLSRVFALPEEAARRSKANGFLRKYRKDLVRHVSSATGQHRYLLDHVVREMIERATVKDLRMSGTPRDALLGSAIVLTSLSSQFLYGAHPNYHR
;
A
#
# COMPACT_ATOMS: atom_id res chain seq x y z
N MET A 1 -6.11 -50.16 19.68
CA MET A 1 -6.02 -48.70 19.44
C MET A 1 -5.75 -47.92 20.73
N ASP A 2 -6.02 -48.45 21.93
CA ASP A 2 -5.73 -47.78 23.20
C ASP A 2 -4.28 -47.93 23.70
N GLU A 3 -3.55 -48.97 23.30
CA GLU A 3 -2.18 -49.19 23.79
C GLU A 3 -1.18 -48.15 23.25
N LEU A 4 -1.33 -47.69 22.00
CA LEU A 4 -0.45 -46.69 21.41
C LEU A 4 -0.68 -45.28 22.00
N MET A 5 -1.90 -44.99 22.48
CA MET A 5 -2.21 -43.73 23.17
C MET A 5 -1.68 -43.72 24.61
N GLY A 6 -1.62 -44.89 25.27
CA GLY A 6 -1.04 -45.04 26.61
C GLY A 6 0.46 -44.74 26.67
N GLU A 7 1.23 -45.13 25.64
CA GLU A 7 2.68 -44.86 25.57
C GLU A 7 3.03 -43.40 25.25
N ILE A 8 2.20 -42.72 24.47
CA ILE A 8 2.46 -41.34 24.03
C ILE A 8 2.03 -40.33 25.10
N GLY A 9 1.02 -40.66 25.93
CA GLY A 9 0.47 -39.76 26.96
C GLY A 9 1.38 -39.51 28.18
N GLN A 10 2.38 -40.37 28.42
CA GLN A 10 3.25 -40.29 29.61
C GLN A 10 4.63 -39.65 29.35
N LYS A 11 4.94 -39.25 28.12
CA LYS A 11 6.22 -38.60 27.79
C LYS A 11 6.06 -37.09 27.80
N ALA A 12 6.64 -36.43 28.82
CA ALA A 12 6.73 -34.98 28.86
C ALA A 12 7.41 -34.46 27.55
N PRO A 13 6.86 -33.41 26.92
CA PRO A 13 7.35 -32.94 25.62
C PRO A 13 8.83 -32.58 25.67
N ALA A 14 9.64 -33.12 24.74
CA ALA A 14 11.09 -32.92 24.66
C ALA A 14 11.51 -31.51 24.19
N LEU A 15 10.55 -30.60 23.96
CA LEU A 15 10.83 -29.22 23.56
C LEU A 15 11.13 -28.36 24.80
N ARG A 16 12.36 -28.47 25.30
CA ARG A 16 12.97 -27.55 26.29
C ARG A 16 13.52 -26.27 25.65
N THR A 17 13.02 -25.86 24.50
CA THR A 17 13.54 -24.67 23.83
C THR A 17 12.88 -23.43 24.41
N ARG A 18 13.60 -22.70 25.27
CA ARG A 18 13.26 -21.32 25.69
C ARG A 18 13.50 -20.30 24.54
N SER A 19 13.46 -20.75 23.29
CA SER A 19 13.67 -19.90 22.13
C SER A 19 12.50 -18.92 22.06
N LYS A 20 12.79 -17.66 22.41
CA LYS A 20 11.85 -16.57 22.18
C LYS A 20 11.98 -16.21 20.72
N ILE A 21 10.91 -16.38 19.96
CA ILE A 21 10.81 -15.83 18.61
C ILE A 21 10.70 -14.31 18.79
N GLU A 22 11.65 -13.57 18.23
CA GLU A 22 11.76 -12.10 18.30
C GLU A 22 11.64 -11.52 19.73
N PRO A 23 12.60 -11.80 20.63
CA PRO A 23 12.53 -11.28 21.98
C PRO A 23 12.58 -9.75 21.95
N LEU A 24 11.69 -9.07 22.68
CA LEU A 24 11.65 -7.60 22.76
C LEU A 24 13.02 -6.98 23.09
N SER A 25 13.83 -7.66 23.90
CA SER A 25 15.20 -7.24 24.24
C SER A 25 16.18 -7.19 23.06
N SER A 26 15.86 -7.87 21.95
CA SER A 26 16.64 -7.81 20.71
C SER A 26 16.17 -6.72 19.74
N VAL A 27 15.01 -6.10 19.99
CA VAL A 27 14.49 -5.00 19.17
C VAL A 27 15.20 -3.72 19.57
N LYS A 28 16.34 -3.47 18.93
CA LYS A 28 17.11 -2.21 19.08
C LYS A 28 16.58 -1.07 18.23
N LEU A 29 15.62 -1.36 17.36
CA LEU A 29 15.07 -0.41 16.41
C LEU A 29 14.12 0.52 17.14
N THR A 30 14.42 1.81 17.14
CA THR A 30 13.48 2.82 17.59
C THR A 30 12.29 2.88 16.62
N LEU A 31 11.13 3.32 17.11
CA LEU A 31 9.98 3.59 16.25
C LEU A 31 10.35 4.55 15.09
N GLY A 32 11.20 5.54 15.36
CA GLY A 32 11.71 6.47 14.36
C GLY A 32 12.48 5.77 13.24
N GLU A 33 13.44 4.92 13.58
CA GLU A 33 14.24 4.15 12.61
C GLU A 33 13.37 3.14 11.84
N TYR A 34 12.40 2.53 12.50
CA TYR A 34 11.41 1.66 11.86
C TYR A 34 10.63 2.40 10.78
N TYR A 35 10.08 3.58 11.11
CA TYR A 35 9.33 4.37 10.15
C TYR A 35 10.23 4.99 9.07
N GLN A 36 11.50 5.30 9.36
CA GLN A 36 12.45 5.77 8.35
C GLN A 36 12.82 4.67 7.35
N ARG A 37 13.15 3.45 7.82
CA ARG A 37 13.36 2.29 6.94
C ARG A 37 12.14 2.03 6.08
N LYS A 38 10.96 2.08 6.68
CA LYS A 38 9.68 1.90 5.98
C LYS A 38 9.43 3.00 4.95
N LYS A 39 9.84 4.24 5.23
CA LYS A 39 9.76 5.35 4.26
C LYS A 39 10.70 5.13 3.07
N LEU A 40 11.94 4.68 3.32
CA LEU A 40 12.94 4.42 2.28
C LEU A 40 12.51 3.33 1.30
N VAL A 41 11.85 2.29 1.81
CA VAL A 41 11.32 1.17 0.99
C VAL A 41 10.23 1.62 0.01
N TYR A 42 9.52 2.71 0.29
CA TYR A 42 8.43 3.20 -0.57
C TYR A 42 8.79 4.43 -1.40
N SER A 43 9.92 5.08 -1.10
CA SER A 43 10.35 6.31 -1.81
C SER A 43 11.11 6.06 -3.11
N ASP A 44 11.40 4.80 -3.41
CA ASP A 44 12.08 4.42 -4.64
C ASP A 44 11.04 3.93 -5.66
N GLU A 45 11.19 4.39 -6.90
CA GLU A 45 10.38 4.10 -8.08
C GLU A 45 9.10 4.91 -8.31
N SER A 46 9.27 6.01 -9.04
CA SER A 46 8.24 6.47 -9.96
C SER A 46 8.15 5.51 -11.16
N SER A 47 7.27 4.51 -11.07
CA SER A 47 7.17 3.50 -12.12
C SER A 47 6.47 4.05 -13.37
N PRO A 48 6.99 3.82 -14.60
CA PRO A 48 6.28 4.08 -15.85
C PRO A 48 4.87 3.45 -15.91
N ALA A 49 4.64 2.39 -15.11
CA ALA A 49 3.32 1.78 -14.98
C ALA A 49 2.29 2.71 -14.33
N LEU A 50 2.67 3.48 -13.29
CA LEU A 50 1.80 4.46 -12.62
C LEU A 50 1.30 5.50 -13.62
N ASP A 51 2.22 6.03 -14.39
CA ASP A 51 1.97 7.01 -15.43
C ASP A 51 0.99 6.54 -16.49
N GLY A 52 1.16 5.31 -16.97
CA GLY A 52 0.26 4.71 -17.94
C GLY A 52 -1.13 4.51 -17.35
N GLN A 53 -1.22 4.06 -16.11
CA GLN A 53 -2.49 3.88 -15.41
C GLN A 53 -3.22 5.21 -15.17
N LEU A 54 -2.52 6.26 -14.74
CA LEU A 54 -3.10 7.59 -14.56
C LEU A 54 -3.61 8.18 -15.87
N SER A 55 -2.90 7.96 -16.98
CA SER A 55 -3.30 8.45 -18.31
C SER A 55 -4.52 7.71 -18.88
N ARG A 56 -4.91 6.56 -18.29
CA ARG A 56 -6.18 5.87 -18.63
C ARG A 56 -7.37 6.42 -17.85
N VAL A 57 -7.12 6.97 -16.65
CA VAL A 57 -8.17 7.55 -15.80
C VAL A 57 -8.36 9.02 -16.07
N PHE A 58 -7.29 9.75 -16.36
CA PHE A 58 -7.27 11.18 -16.62
C PHE A 58 -6.81 11.46 -18.05
N ALA A 59 -7.31 12.55 -18.63
CA ALA A 59 -7.00 12.93 -19.99
C ALA A 59 -5.70 13.73 -20.04
N LEU A 60 -5.00 13.62 -21.17
CA LEU A 60 -3.87 14.51 -21.47
C LEU A 60 -4.39 15.94 -21.72
N PRO A 61 -3.57 16.97 -21.50
CA PRO A 61 -3.97 18.36 -21.72
C PRO A 61 -4.42 18.63 -23.16
N GLU A 62 -3.86 17.93 -24.15
CA GLU A 62 -4.24 18.06 -25.57
C GLU A 62 -5.69 17.66 -25.84
N GLU A 63 -6.20 16.65 -25.11
CA GLU A 63 -7.55 16.11 -25.28
C GLU A 63 -8.61 16.92 -24.49
N ALA A 64 -8.17 17.62 -23.43
CA ALA A 64 -9.08 18.15 -22.41
C ALA A 64 -8.59 19.46 -21.77
N ALA A 65 -7.97 20.36 -22.54
CA ALA A 65 -7.33 21.58 -22.06
C ALA A 65 -8.22 22.51 -21.21
N ARG A 66 -9.55 22.50 -21.44
CA ARG A 66 -10.50 23.34 -20.69
C ARG A 66 -11.04 22.68 -19.42
N ARG A 67 -10.75 21.40 -19.20
CA ARG A 67 -11.22 20.67 -18.02
C ARG A 67 -10.31 20.93 -16.83
N SER A 68 -10.88 20.75 -15.64
CA SER A 68 -10.18 20.92 -14.38
C SER A 68 -8.99 19.97 -14.25
N LYS A 69 -7.98 20.39 -13.48
CA LYS A 69 -6.76 19.60 -13.27
C LYS A 69 -7.03 18.38 -12.39
N ALA A 70 -6.49 17.23 -12.78
CA ALA A 70 -6.59 15.97 -12.05
C ALA A 70 -5.89 16.05 -10.68
N ASN A 71 -4.78 16.78 -10.57
CA ASN A 71 -4.05 16.94 -9.31
C ASN A 71 -4.92 17.57 -8.20
N GLY A 72 -5.74 18.57 -8.54
CA GLY A 72 -6.68 19.21 -7.61
C GLY A 72 -7.78 18.26 -7.16
N PHE A 73 -8.30 17.45 -8.08
CA PHE A 73 -9.26 16.40 -7.77
C PHE A 73 -8.69 15.35 -6.80
N LEU A 74 -7.50 14.83 -7.10
CA LEU A 74 -6.82 13.87 -6.23
C LEU A 74 -6.51 14.44 -4.85
N ARG A 75 -6.06 15.70 -4.76
CA ARG A 75 -5.86 16.39 -3.47
C ARG A 75 -7.16 16.49 -2.67
N LYS A 76 -8.28 16.82 -3.34
CA LYS A 76 -9.60 16.95 -2.70
C LYS A 76 -10.07 15.62 -2.12
N TYR A 77 -9.94 14.51 -2.84
CA TYR A 77 -10.46 13.20 -2.43
C TYR A 77 -9.45 12.28 -1.74
N ARG A 78 -8.22 12.76 -1.52
CA ARG A 78 -7.12 11.96 -0.95
C ARG A 78 -7.49 11.21 0.33
N LYS A 79 -8.09 11.88 1.32
CA LYS A 79 -8.46 11.26 2.60
C LYS A 79 -9.49 10.16 2.42
N ASP A 80 -10.42 10.34 1.49
CA ASP A 80 -11.49 9.37 1.25
C ASP A 80 -10.99 8.19 0.44
N LEU A 81 -10.15 8.40 -0.57
CA LEU A 81 -9.47 7.33 -1.31
C LEU A 81 -8.67 6.44 -0.35
N VAL A 82 -7.82 7.03 0.48
CA VAL A 82 -7.02 6.29 1.48
C VAL A 82 -7.91 5.51 2.44
N ARG A 83 -8.99 6.12 2.93
CA ARG A 83 -9.90 5.48 3.89
C ARG A 83 -10.63 4.30 3.27
N HIS A 84 -11.23 4.48 2.10
CA HIS A 84 -12.02 3.45 1.44
C HIS A 84 -11.14 2.28 0.98
N VAL A 85 -10.01 2.56 0.33
CA VAL A 85 -9.11 1.50 -0.14
C VAL A 85 -8.49 0.77 1.05
N SER A 86 -8.08 1.46 2.11
CA SER A 86 -7.57 0.81 3.32
C SER A 86 -8.61 -0.12 3.96
N SER A 87 -9.85 0.35 4.07
CA SER A 87 -10.95 -0.45 4.63
C SER A 87 -11.27 -1.67 3.78
N ALA A 88 -11.20 -1.56 2.46
CA ALA A 88 -11.55 -2.64 1.54
C ALA A 88 -10.42 -3.68 1.38
N THR A 89 -9.16 -3.24 1.40
CA THR A 89 -7.99 -4.09 1.08
C THR A 89 -7.19 -4.50 2.32
N GLY A 90 -7.45 -3.91 3.48
CA GLY A 90 -6.64 -4.10 4.69
C GLY A 90 -5.27 -3.44 4.63
N GLN A 91 -4.95 -2.72 3.54
CA GLN A 91 -3.65 -2.08 3.36
C GLN A 91 -3.46 -0.89 4.30
N HIS A 92 -2.21 -0.66 4.69
CA HIS A 92 -1.89 0.37 5.67
C HIS A 92 -2.11 1.78 5.10
N ARG A 93 -2.84 2.61 5.85
CA ARG A 93 -3.23 3.98 5.42
C ARG A 93 -2.05 4.85 5.02
N TYR A 94 -0.90 4.72 5.69
CA TYR A 94 0.31 5.46 5.32
C TYR A 94 0.84 5.09 3.92
N LEU A 95 0.81 3.81 3.56
CA LEU A 95 1.26 3.36 2.23
C LEU A 95 0.35 3.95 1.16
N LEU A 96 -0.96 3.81 1.35
CA LEU A 96 -1.95 4.37 0.43
C LEU A 96 -1.86 5.89 0.32
N ASP A 97 -1.63 6.56 1.45
CA ASP A 97 -1.43 8.01 1.48
C ASP A 97 -0.18 8.44 0.70
N HIS A 98 0.88 7.64 0.76
CA HIS A 98 2.09 7.84 -0.04
C HIS A 98 1.82 7.69 -1.53
N VAL A 99 1.18 6.58 -1.94
CA VAL A 99 0.83 6.34 -3.35
C VAL A 99 -0.08 7.45 -3.89
N VAL A 100 -1.07 7.92 -3.13
CA VAL A 100 -1.91 9.05 -3.58
C VAL A 100 -1.10 10.35 -3.72
N ARG A 101 -0.08 10.60 -2.89
CA ARG A 101 0.82 11.75 -3.08
C ARG A 101 1.59 11.62 -4.39
N GLU A 102 2.11 10.44 -4.67
CA GLU A 102 2.80 10.18 -5.93
C GLU A 102 1.86 10.38 -7.13
N MET A 103 0.63 9.86 -7.06
CA MET A 103 -0.39 10.11 -8.10
C MET A 103 -0.61 11.61 -8.34
N ILE A 104 -0.66 12.43 -7.27
CA ILE A 104 -0.81 13.88 -7.35
C ILE A 104 0.40 14.52 -8.03
N GLU A 105 1.61 14.09 -7.68
CA GLU A 105 2.86 14.59 -8.26
C GLU A 105 2.93 14.25 -9.75
N ARG A 106 2.68 13.00 -10.14
CA ARG A 106 2.65 12.58 -11.55
C ARG A 106 1.58 13.29 -12.37
N ALA A 107 0.37 13.43 -11.81
CA ALA A 107 -0.69 14.20 -12.45
C ALA A 107 -0.33 15.69 -12.62
N THR A 108 0.53 16.23 -11.75
CA THR A 108 1.04 17.60 -11.88
C THR A 108 2.11 17.69 -12.96
N VAL A 109 3.07 16.77 -12.99
CA VAL A 109 4.14 16.71 -14.00
C VAL A 109 3.57 16.58 -15.41
N LYS A 110 2.52 15.78 -15.59
CA LYS A 110 1.86 15.57 -16.90
C LYS A 110 0.71 16.53 -17.20
N ASP A 111 0.45 17.50 -16.32
CA ASP A 111 -0.70 18.41 -16.37
C ASP A 111 -2.03 17.69 -16.70
N LEU A 112 -2.24 16.51 -16.11
CA LEU A 112 -3.41 15.67 -16.40
C LEU A 112 -4.71 16.39 -16.06
N ARG A 113 -5.72 16.17 -16.90
CA ARG A 113 -7.05 16.80 -16.83
C ARG A 113 -8.13 15.79 -16.54
N MET A 114 -9.24 16.25 -15.98
CA MET A 114 -10.41 15.40 -15.76
C MET A 114 -10.95 14.87 -17.10
N SER A 115 -11.15 13.56 -17.22
CA SER A 115 -11.65 12.90 -18.45
C SER A 115 -13.17 12.61 -18.42
N GLY A 116 -13.81 12.69 -17.25
CA GLY A 116 -15.20 12.32 -17.06
C GLY A 116 -15.82 12.91 -15.78
N THR A 117 -16.85 12.23 -15.26
CA THR A 117 -17.54 12.70 -14.06
C THR A 117 -16.66 12.55 -12.81
N PRO A 118 -16.91 13.33 -11.74
CA PRO A 118 -16.23 13.14 -10.46
C PRO A 118 -16.34 11.71 -9.91
N ARG A 119 -17.45 11.03 -10.18
CA ARG A 119 -17.68 9.64 -9.74
C ARG A 119 -16.74 8.67 -10.46
N ASP A 120 -16.63 8.79 -11.77
CA ASP A 120 -15.78 7.91 -12.59
C ASP A 120 -14.30 8.15 -12.27
N ALA A 121 -13.91 9.41 -12.09
CA ALA A 121 -12.56 9.76 -11.68
C ALA A 121 -12.21 9.21 -10.29
N LEU A 122 -13.17 9.22 -9.35
CA LEU A 122 -12.95 8.65 -8.01
C LEU A 122 -12.77 7.13 -8.08
N LEU A 123 -13.63 6.44 -8.83
CA LEU A 123 -13.55 5.00 -9.05
C LEU A 123 -12.24 4.61 -9.74
N GLY A 124 -11.90 5.29 -10.85
CA GLY A 124 -10.65 5.08 -11.55
C GLY A 124 -9.43 5.33 -10.66
N SER A 125 -9.44 6.39 -9.85
CA SER A 125 -8.37 6.68 -8.90
C SER A 125 -8.23 5.58 -7.85
N ALA A 126 -9.33 5.03 -7.34
CA ALA A 126 -9.31 3.92 -6.38
C ALA A 126 -8.78 2.62 -7.01
N ILE A 127 -9.12 2.34 -8.27
CA ILE A 127 -8.60 1.18 -9.03
C ILE A 127 -7.09 1.31 -9.20
N VAL A 128 -6.60 2.47 -9.65
CA VAL A 128 -5.16 2.74 -9.81
C VAL A 128 -4.44 2.60 -8.47
N LEU A 129 -4.96 3.24 -7.41
CA LEU A 129 -4.41 3.14 -6.06
C LEU A 129 -4.29 1.67 -5.58
N THR A 130 -5.32 0.85 -5.83
CA THR A 130 -5.34 -0.57 -5.44
C THR A 130 -4.38 -1.43 -6.26
N SER A 131 -4.26 -1.15 -7.57
CA SER A 131 -3.31 -1.84 -8.45
C SER A 131 -1.86 -1.59 -8.03
N LEU A 132 -1.53 -0.35 -7.71
CA LEU A 132 -0.18 0.07 -7.36
C LEU A 132 0.20 -0.41 -5.97
N SER A 133 -0.71 -0.28 -5.01
CA SER A 133 -0.44 -0.71 -3.64
C SER A 133 -0.12 -2.21 -3.55
N SER A 134 -0.71 -3.02 -4.44
CA SER A 134 -0.36 -4.43 -4.59
C SER A 134 1.05 -4.61 -5.18
N GLN A 135 1.41 -3.86 -6.23
CA GLN A 135 2.78 -3.88 -6.78
C GLN A 135 3.83 -3.45 -5.74
N PHE A 136 3.56 -2.43 -4.92
CA PHE A 136 4.43 -2.02 -3.83
C PHE A 136 4.52 -3.05 -2.69
N LEU A 137 3.49 -3.89 -2.49
CA LEU A 137 3.54 -5.01 -1.54
C LEU A 137 4.31 -6.22 -2.08
N TYR A 138 4.25 -6.47 -3.39
CA TYR A 138 4.90 -7.63 -4.01
C TYR A 138 6.32 -7.35 -4.52
N GLY A 139 6.66 -6.09 -4.80
CA GLY A 139 7.99 -5.67 -5.30
C GLY A 139 9.04 -5.41 -4.23
N ALA A 140 8.65 -5.12 -2.98
CA ALA A 140 9.59 -4.83 -1.90
C ALA A 140 9.07 -5.29 -0.52
N HIS A 141 9.30 -6.58 -0.28
CA HIS A 141 9.47 -7.24 1.01
C HIS A 141 8.27 -7.91 1.72
N PRO A 142 8.52 -9.16 2.20
CA PRO A 142 7.57 -9.97 2.94
C PRO A 142 7.49 -9.52 4.41
N ASN A 143 6.37 -9.86 5.05
CA ASN A 143 6.11 -9.82 6.49
C ASN A 143 5.56 -8.48 7.01
N TYR A 144 4.27 -8.33 6.77
CA TYR A 144 3.40 -7.52 7.61
C TYR A 144 2.82 -8.44 8.71
N HIS A 145 3.45 -8.50 9.88
CA HIS A 145 2.80 -9.03 11.08
C HIS A 145 2.33 -7.87 11.96
N ARG A 146 1.10 -8.03 12.45
CA ARG A 146 0.40 -7.12 13.37
C ARG A 146 1.10 -7.06 14.71
#